data_AF-A0A6V7I2C7-F1
#
_entry.id   AF-A0A6V7I2C7-F1
#
_cell.length_a   1.000
_cell.length_b   1.000
_cell.length_c   1.000
_cell.angle_alpha   90.00
_cell.angle_beta   90.00
_cell.angle_gamma   90.00
#
_symmetry.space_group_name_H-M   'P 1'
#
loop_
_entity.id
_entity.type
_entity.pdbx_description
1 polymer ?
#
loop_
_entity_poly.entity_id
_entity_poly.type
_entity_poly.pdbx_seq_one_letter_code
_entity_poly.pdbx_strand_id
1 'polypeptide(L)' 'RYFDEISQDTGKYCFGVEDTLRALELGSVETLICWENLDIQRYVLKNHTNGEEKVLHLTPEQEKDKTHFTDKE' A
#
# COMPACT_ATOMS: atom_id res chain seq x y z
N ARG A 1 14.70 16.99 2.59
CA ARG A 1 15.31 15.67 2.30
C ARG A 1 14.52 14.91 1.23
N TYR A 2 13.28 14.45 1.48
CA TYR A 2 12.48 13.75 0.44
C TYR A 2 12.33 14.55 -0.87
N PHE A 3 11.87 15.81 -0.80
CA PHE A 3 11.77 16.67 -1.99
C PHE A 3 13.13 17.00 -2.62
N ASP A 4 14.21 16.94 -1.85
CA ASP A 4 15.56 17.19 -2.39
C ASP A 4 16.01 16.01 -3.25
N GLU A 5 15.73 14.77 -2.84
CA GLU A 5 16.02 13.55 -3.61
C GLU A 5 15.23 13.53 -4.94
N ILE A 6 13.99 14.04 -4.93
CA ILE A 6 13.21 14.25 -6.15
C ILE A 6 13.86 15.33 -7.01
N SER A 7 14.18 16.50 -6.44
CA SER A 7 14.73 17.62 -7.22
C SER A 7 16.11 17.33 -7.84
N GLN A 8 16.85 16.40 -7.24
CA GLN A 8 18.17 15.97 -7.69
C GLN A 8 18.12 14.72 -8.58
N ASP A 9 16.93 14.18 -8.86
CA ASP A 9 16.72 12.95 -9.65
C ASP A 9 17.59 11.77 -9.19
N THR A 10 17.81 11.63 -7.89
CA THR A 10 18.69 10.58 -7.34
C THR A 10 18.06 9.18 -7.41
N GLY A 11 16.75 9.11 -7.62
CA GLY A 11 15.95 7.88 -7.59
C GLY A 11 15.74 7.30 -6.19
N LYS A 12 16.18 7.99 -5.13
CA LYS A 12 16.09 7.52 -3.73
C LYS A 12 14.79 7.97 -3.06
N TYR A 13 13.67 7.73 -3.72
CA TYR A 13 12.34 8.02 -3.18
C TYR A 13 11.31 7.03 -3.76
N CYS A 14 10.25 6.79 -3.01
CA CYS A 14 9.07 6.06 -3.47
C CYS A 14 7.82 6.79 -2.93
N PHE A 15 6.69 6.65 -3.61
CA PHE A 15 5.43 7.25 -3.20
C PHE A 15 4.26 6.30 -3.47
N GLY A 16 3.15 6.52 -2.78
CA GLY A 16 2.02 5.59 -2.82
C GLY A 16 2.25 4.35 -1.95
N VAL A 17 1.16 3.64 -1.66
CA VAL A 17 1.19 2.53 -0.68
C VAL A 17 1.91 1.31 -1.23
N GLU A 18 1.68 0.95 -2.48
CA GLU A 18 2.26 -0.26 -3.07
C GLU A 18 3.80 -0.19 -3.13
N ASP A 19 4.34 0.88 -3.70
CA ASP A 19 5.80 1.06 -3.81
C ASP A 19 6.46 1.23 -2.45
N THR A 20 5.81 1.94 -1.52
CA THR A 20 6.34 2.12 -0.16
C THR A 20 6.38 0.80 0.60
N LEU A 21 5.34 -0.02 0.52
CA LEU A 21 5.32 -1.35 1.14
C LEU A 21 6.37 -2.27 0.52
N ARG A 22 6.51 -2.26 -0.81
CA ARG A 22 7.54 -3.04 -1.51
C ARG A 22 8.95 -2.60 -1.09
N ALA A 23 9.19 -1.29 -1.00
CA ALA A 23 10.48 -0.77 -0.54
C ALA A 23 10.76 -1.12 0.93
N LEU A 24 9.73 -1.16 1.78
CA LEU A 24 9.83 -1.61 3.17
C LEU A 24 10.18 -3.11 3.25
N GLU A 25 9.54 -3.96 2.44
CA GLU A 25 9.85 -5.41 2.39
C GLU A 25 11.28 -5.69 1.93
N LEU A 26 11.80 -4.88 1.00
CA LEU A 26 13.17 -4.98 0.52
C LEU A 26 14.20 -4.36 1.49
N GLY A 27 13.75 -3.69 2.56
CA GLY A 27 14.63 -3.00 3.51
C GLY A 27 15.30 -1.73 2.94
N SER A 28 14.75 -1.16 1.87
CA SER A 28 15.32 -0.02 1.15
C SER A 28 14.89 1.35 1.70
N VAL A 29 14.01 1.38 2.71
CA VAL A 29 13.47 2.61 3.30
C VAL A 29 14.28 3.03 4.53
N GLU A 30 14.94 4.18 4.44
CA GLU A 30 15.62 4.81 5.59
C GLU A 30 14.66 5.64 6.44
N THR A 31 13.81 6.45 5.81
CA THR A 31 12.84 7.34 6.48
C THR A 31 11.47 7.17 5.86
N LEU A 32 10.49 6.77 6.66
CA LEU A 32 9.09 6.66 6.27
C LEU A 32 8.35 7.95 6.61
N ILE A 33 7.73 8.59 5.63
CA ILE A 33 6.91 9.78 5.80
C ILE A 33 5.45 9.38 5.60
N CYS A 34 4.64 9.47 6.65
CA CYS A 34 3.20 9.19 6.60
C CYS A 34 2.42 10.47 6.88
N TRP A 35 1.37 10.71 6.08
CA TRP A 35 0.43 11.79 6.36
C TRP A 35 -0.55 11.37 7.45
N GLU A 36 -0.86 12.28 8.38
CA GLU A 36 -1.72 11.98 9.54
C GLU A 36 -3.14 11.57 9.15
N ASN A 37 -3.66 12.15 8.07
CA ASN A 37 -5.00 11.90 7.57
C ASN A 37 -4.97 10.98 6.34
N LEU A 38 -4.06 10.00 6.33
CA LEU A 38 -3.98 9.00 5.27
C LEU A 38 -5.22 8.10 5.33
N ASP A 39 -6.13 8.31 4.39
CA ASP A 39 -7.40 7.60 4.31
C ASP A 39 -7.25 6.30 3.49
N ILE A 40 -6.47 5.36 4.03
CA ILE A 40 -6.25 4.04 3.46
C ILE A 40 -6.38 3.01 4.57
N GLN A 41 -7.24 2.02 4.37
CA GLN A 41 -7.49 0.95 5.33
C GLN A 41 -6.83 -0.35 4.87
N ARG A 42 -6.21 -1.06 5.82
CA ARG A 42 -5.61 -2.38 5.58
C ARG A 42 -6.62 -3.48 5.93
N TYR A 43 -7.09 -4.18 4.91
CA TYR A 43 -7.99 -5.32 5.03
C TYR A 43 -7.22 -6.62 4.95
N VAL A 44 -7.54 -7.57 5.83
CA VAL A 44 -7.06 -8.96 5.74
C VAL A 44 -8.27 -9.83 5.48
N LEU A 45 -8.39 -10.31 4.24
CA LEU A 45 -9.45 -11.21 3.83
C LEU A 45 -8.97 -12.64 3.98
N LYS A 46 -9.82 -13.51 4.53
CA LYS A 46 -9.56 -14.93 4.64
C LYS A 46 -10.55 -15.69 3.78
N ASN A 47 -10.05 -16.43 2.81
CA ASN A 47 -10.91 -17.29 1.99
C ASN A 47 -11.25 -18.56 2.79
N HIS A 48 -12.54 -18.79 3.00
CA HIS A 48 -13.04 -19.90 3.81
C HIS A 48 -12.90 -21.27 3.12
N THR A 49 -12.73 -21.30 1.80
CA THR A 49 -12.70 -22.52 0.99
C THR A 49 -11.30 -23.14 0.95
N ASN A 50 -10.26 -22.32 0.75
CA ASN A 50 -8.87 -22.79 0.65
C ASN A 50 -7.98 -22.35 1.83
N GLY A 51 -8.48 -21.46 2.70
CA GLY A 51 -7.74 -20.94 3.84
C GLY A 51 -6.71 -19.86 3.51
N GLU A 52 -6.62 -19.40 2.26
CA GLU A 52 -5.68 -18.34 1.86
C GLU A 52 -6.05 -17.00 2.50
N GLU A 53 -5.00 -16.25 2.86
CA GLU A 53 -5.12 -14.89 3.37
C GLU A 53 -4.67 -13.90 2.29
N LYS A 54 -5.52 -12.91 2.01
CA LYS A 54 -5.24 -11.84 1.06
C LYS A 54 -5.26 -10.51 1.78
N VAL A 55 -4.17 -9.76 1.68
CA VAL A 55 -4.06 -8.43 2.27
C VAL A 55 -4.36 -7.38 1.19
N LEU A 56 -5.28 -6.47 1.46
CA LEU A 56 -5.65 -5.36 0.59
C LEU A 56 -5.43 -4.03 1.31
N HIS A 57 -5.01 -3.01 0.58
CA HIS A 57 -4.92 -1.64 1.06
C HIS A 57 -5.83 -0.79 0.16
N LEU A 58 -7.00 -0.40 0.68
CA LEU A 58 -8.04 0.25 -0.10
C LEU A 58 -8.29 1.67 0.39
N THR A 59 -8.54 2.59 -0.55
CA THR A 59 -9.11 3.90 -0.25
C THR A 59 -10.61 3.79 0.04
N PRO A 60 -11.25 4.79 0.67
CA PRO A 60 -12.70 4.80 0.90
C PRO A 60 -13.52 4.70 -0.38
N GLU A 61 -12.98 5.16 -1.50
CA GLU A 61 -13.63 5.05 -2.81
C GLU A 61 -13.60 3.61 -3.31
N GLN A 62 -12.45 2.94 -3.16
CA GLN A 62 -12.27 1.54 -3.54
C GLN A 62 -13.04 0.59 -2.61
N GLU A 63 -13.22 0.94 -1.34
CA GLU A 63 -14.03 0.16 -0.39
C GLU A 63 -15.49 0.01 -0.83
N LYS A 64 -16.03 1.02 -1.52
CA LYS A 64 -17.41 0.97 -2.04
C LYS A 64 -17.57 -0.06 -3.16
N ASP A 65 -16.49 -0.42 -3.83
CA ASP A 65 -16.51 -1.43 -4.88
C ASP A 65 -16.39 -2.84 -4.29
N LYS A 66 -17.54 -3.52 -4.24
CA LYS A 66 -17.67 -4.89 -3.70
C LYS A 66 -16.84 -5.91 -4.47
N THR A 67 -16.39 -5.60 -5.70
CA THR A 67 -15.56 -6.53 -6.49
C THR A 67 -14.18 -6.78 -5.87
N HIS A 68 -13.70 -5.89 -5.00
CA HIS A 68 -12.46 -6.12 -4.26
C HIS A 68 -12.58 -7.16 -3.14
N PHE A 69 -13.80 -7.44 -2.68
CA PHE A 69 -14.09 -8.35 -1.57
C PHE A 69 -14.66 -9.70 -2.02
N THR A 70 -15.07 -9.82 -3.27
CA THR A 70 -15.59 -11.06 -3.86
C THR A 70 -14.54 -11.68 -4.78
N ASP A 71 -14.19 -12.94 -4.56
CA ASP A 71 -13.44 -13.72 -5.54
C ASP A 71 -14.23 -13.79 -6.86
N LYS A 72 -13.52 -13.69 -7.99
CA LYS A 72 -14.13 -13.74 -9.33
C LYS A 72 -14.45 -15.18 -9.80
N GLU A 73 -14.39 -16.16 -8.90
CA GLU A 73 -14.76 -17.57 -9.14
C GLU A 73 -15.52 -18.16 -7.96
#